data_AF-A0A5N9AIS2-F1
#
_entry.id   AF-A0A5N9AIS2-F1
#
_cell.length_a   1.000
_cell.length_b   1.000
_cell.length_c   1.000
_cell.angle_alpha   90.00
_cell.angle_beta   90.00
_cell.angle_gamma   90.00
#
_symmetry.space_group_name_H-M   'P 1'
#
loop_
_entity.id
_entity.type
_entity.pdbx_description
1 polymer ?
#
loop_
_entity_poly.entity_id
_entity_poly.type
_entity_poly.pdbx_seq_one_letter_code
_entity_poly.pdbx_strand_id
1 'polypeptide(L)'
;AWNQECQDATDLAVESEPYESTIGCHFPISDTHTVVNAEFAERNPRVITFLTNYYVEPKPLAEAEAYKSEAGVEWVDVAIKYLKENGDVWRQWIATDPDFENIIANVDKQLALED
;
A
#
# COMPACT_ATOMS: atom_id res chain seq x y z
N ALA A 1 17.95 1.53 25.29
CA ALA A 1 18.73 2.38 24.37
C ALA A 1 18.68 1.74 22.99
N TRP A 2 18.71 2.52 21.93
CA TRP A 2 18.82 2.01 20.56
C TRP A 2 20.12 1.21 20.38
N ASN A 3 20.07 0.04 19.74
CA ASN A 3 21.20 -0.85 19.48
C ASN A 3 21.00 -1.58 18.13
N GLN A 4 21.97 -2.39 17.70
CA GLN A 4 21.90 -3.12 16.43
C GLN A 4 20.74 -4.12 16.39
N GLU A 5 20.46 -4.83 17.50
CA GLU A 5 19.32 -5.73 17.61
C GLU A 5 17.98 -5.01 17.34
N CYS A 6 17.86 -3.75 17.77
CA CYS A 6 16.71 -2.92 17.45
C CYS A 6 16.63 -2.50 15.99
N GLN A 7 17.76 -2.29 15.33
CA GLN A 7 17.79 -2.03 13.89
C GLN A 7 17.34 -3.26 13.11
N ASP A 8 17.93 -4.41 13.41
CA ASP A 8 17.63 -5.66 12.73
C ASP A 8 16.14 -6.06 12.89
N ALA A 9 15.55 -5.82 14.06
CA ALA A 9 14.13 -6.04 14.31
C ALA A 9 13.21 -5.07 13.55
N THR A 10 13.67 -3.85 13.29
CA THR A 10 12.92 -2.84 12.52
C THR A 10 13.01 -3.15 11.02
N ASP A 11 14.19 -3.49 10.52
CA ASP A 11 14.41 -3.85 9.11
C ASP A 11 13.57 -5.08 8.73
N LEU A 12 13.56 -6.12 9.57
CA LEU A 12 12.73 -7.31 9.35
C LEU A 12 11.22 -7.00 9.31
N ALA A 13 10.77 -6.04 10.13
CA ALA A 13 9.36 -5.63 10.19
C ALA A 13 8.88 -4.89 8.95
N VAL A 14 9.80 -4.20 8.26
CA VAL A 14 9.49 -3.40 7.07
C VAL A 14 9.52 -4.25 5.80
N GLU A 15 10.18 -5.41 5.82
CA GLU A 15 10.40 -6.26 4.65
C GLU A 15 9.51 -7.52 4.55
N SER A 16 8.80 -7.95 5.61
CA SER A 16 8.09 -9.25 5.58
C SER A 16 6.71 -9.26 6.28
N GLU A 17 5.73 -9.92 5.65
CA GLU A 17 4.46 -10.33 6.28
C GLU A 17 4.38 -11.87 6.43
N PRO A 18 3.75 -12.39 7.52
CA PRO A 18 3.29 -11.67 8.72
C PRO A 18 4.44 -11.44 9.72
N TYR A 19 4.47 -10.25 10.33
CA TYR A 19 5.45 -9.90 11.35
C TYR A 19 5.05 -10.43 12.74
N GLU A 20 5.92 -11.24 13.35
CA GLU A 20 5.79 -11.75 14.72
C GLU A 20 7.11 -11.47 15.46
N SER A 21 7.42 -10.21 15.80
CA SER A 21 8.52 -9.96 16.77
C SER A 21 8.02 -9.44 18.11
N THR A 22 8.47 -10.15 19.14
CA THR A 22 8.31 -9.82 20.56
C THR A 22 9.39 -8.85 21.04
N ILE A 23 10.23 -8.31 20.14
CA ILE A 23 11.34 -7.41 20.47
C ILE A 23 10.78 -5.99 20.59
N GLY A 24 10.40 -5.63 21.81
CA GLY A 24 9.99 -4.28 22.17
C GLY A 24 11.19 -3.33 22.21
N CYS A 25 11.58 -2.80 21.06
CA CYS A 25 12.33 -1.55 21.02
C CYS A 25 11.39 -0.41 21.46
N HIS A 26 11.94 0.75 21.83
CA HIS A 26 11.20 1.81 22.55
C HIS A 26 9.88 2.25 21.86
N PHE A 27 9.73 1.97 20.56
CA PHE A 27 8.53 2.17 19.78
C PHE A 27 8.02 0.81 19.27
N PRO A 28 6.79 0.40 19.61
CA PRO A 28 6.20 -0.81 19.06
C PRO A 28 5.89 -0.61 17.57
N ILE A 29 6.11 -1.64 16.77
CA ILE A 29 5.55 -1.71 15.41
C ILE A 29 4.04 -1.78 15.53
N SER A 30 3.35 -1.02 14.68
CA SER A 30 1.90 -0.86 14.71
C SER A 30 1.33 -1.22 13.35
N ASP A 31 0.29 -2.04 13.36
CA ASP A 31 -0.42 -2.42 12.15
C ASP A 31 -1.36 -1.29 11.71
N THR A 32 -1.45 -1.11 10.39
CA THR A 32 -2.40 -0.18 9.78
C THR A 32 -3.58 -0.97 9.22
N HIS A 33 -4.80 -0.57 9.57
CA HIS A 33 -6.02 -1.26 9.14
C HIS A 33 -6.88 -0.39 8.24
N THR A 34 -7.38 -0.98 7.15
CA THR A 34 -8.47 -0.41 6.35
C THR A 34 -9.80 -0.70 7.03
N VAL A 35 -10.54 0.36 7.39
CA VAL A 35 -11.85 0.25 8.04
C VAL A 35 -12.94 0.86 7.19
N VAL A 36 -14.14 0.25 7.24
CA VAL A 36 -15.31 0.70 6.49
C VAL A 36 -16.54 0.75 7.40
N ASN A 37 -17.48 1.62 7.05
CA ASN A 37 -18.81 1.59 7.65
C ASN A 37 -19.52 0.26 7.31
N ALA A 38 -20.22 -0.35 8.27
CA ALA A 38 -20.88 -1.64 8.07
C ALA A 38 -21.94 -1.62 6.95
N GLU A 39 -22.77 -0.58 6.88
CA GLU A 39 -23.79 -0.43 5.82
C GLU A 39 -23.14 -0.17 4.45
N PHE A 40 -21.97 0.45 4.41
CA PHE A 40 -21.19 0.56 3.18
C PHE A 40 -20.73 -0.82 2.69
N ALA A 41 -20.27 -1.68 3.59
CA ALA A 41 -19.80 -3.02 3.27
C ALA A 41 -20.92 -3.91 2.72
N GLU A 42 -22.11 -3.86 3.31
CA GLU A 42 -23.27 -4.61 2.84
C GLU A 42 -23.72 -4.17 1.43
N ARG A 43 -23.65 -2.87 1.14
CA ARG A 43 -24.09 -2.31 -0.14
C ARG A 43 -23.08 -2.45 -1.26
N ASN A 44 -21.78 -2.54 -0.94
CA ASN A 44 -20.70 -2.48 -1.93
C ASN A 44 -19.74 -3.69 -1.82
N PRO A 45 -20.24 -4.94 -1.89
CA PRO A 45 -19.41 -6.12 -1.65
C PRO A 45 -18.21 -6.23 -2.62
N ARG A 46 -18.36 -5.77 -3.86
CA ARG A 46 -17.26 -5.72 -4.84
C ARG A 46 -16.12 -4.79 -4.40
N VAL A 47 -16.45 -3.62 -3.86
CA VAL A 47 -15.46 -2.67 -3.33
C VAL A 47 -14.81 -3.25 -2.06
N ILE A 48 -15.57 -3.97 -1.23
CA ILE A 48 -15.02 -4.65 -0.05
C ILE A 48 -13.99 -5.71 -0.45
N THR A 49 -14.23 -6.48 -1.50
CA THR A 49 -13.24 -7.42 -2.03
C THR A 49 -11.95 -6.72 -2.41
N PHE A 50 -12.04 -5.59 -3.14
CA PHE A 50 -10.85 -4.76 -3.44
C PHE A 50 -10.14 -4.27 -2.16
N LEU A 51 -10.87 -3.67 -1.23
CA LEU A 51 -10.31 -3.10 0.00
C LEU A 51 -9.69 -4.17 0.93
N THR A 52 -10.13 -5.42 0.80
CA THR A 52 -9.56 -6.57 1.53
C THR A 52 -8.21 -7.01 0.97
N ASN A 53 -8.00 -6.84 -0.33
CA ASN A 53 -6.73 -7.18 -0.99
C ASN A 53 -5.78 -5.96 -1.09
N TYR A 54 -6.28 -4.76 -0.83
CA TYR A 54 -5.49 -3.53 -0.87
C TYR A 54 -4.47 -3.52 0.27
N TYR A 55 -3.20 -3.53 -0.12
CA TYR A 55 -2.07 -3.38 0.79
C TYR A 55 -0.93 -2.65 0.08
N VAL A 56 -0.32 -1.72 0.79
CA VAL A 56 0.88 -1.00 0.36
C VAL A 56 1.94 -1.27 1.41
N GLU A 57 3.05 -1.85 0.98
CA GLU A 57 4.18 -2.16 1.88
C GLU A 57 4.78 -0.89 2.50
N PRO A 58 5.29 -0.95 3.74
CA PRO A 58 5.77 0.24 4.45
C PRO A 58 6.92 0.97 3.75
N LYS A 59 7.84 0.22 3.11
CA LYS A 59 9.00 0.82 2.44
C LYS A 59 8.59 1.62 1.20
N PRO A 60 7.86 1.07 0.20
CA PRO A 60 7.33 1.86 -0.91
C PRO A 60 6.47 3.04 -0.46
N LEU A 61 5.71 2.91 0.64
CA LEU A 61 4.96 4.03 1.20
C LEU A 61 5.88 5.15 1.69
N ALA A 62 6.91 4.84 2.47
CA ALA A 62 7.88 5.81 2.97
C ALA A 62 8.67 6.49 1.83
N GLU A 63 9.03 5.74 0.79
CA GLU A 63 9.66 6.28 -0.43
C GLU A 63 8.72 7.26 -1.16
N ALA A 64 7.43 6.96 -1.22
CA ALA A 64 6.41 7.84 -1.79
C ALA A 64 6.23 9.15 -0.97
N GLU A 65 6.27 9.08 0.37
CA GLU A 65 6.26 10.25 1.25
C GLU A 65 7.51 11.13 1.06
N ALA A 66 8.69 10.50 0.96
CA ALA A 66 9.94 11.21 0.69
C ALA A 66 9.89 11.94 -0.66
N TYR A 67 9.45 11.25 -1.72
CA TYR A 67 9.28 11.83 -3.05
C TYR A 67 8.38 13.06 -3.02
N LYS A 68 7.24 13.01 -2.31
CA LYS A 68 6.35 14.16 -2.15
C LYS A 68 7.09 15.38 -1.61
N SER A 69 7.87 15.19 -0.54
CA SER A 69 8.58 16.27 0.12
C SER A 69 9.71 16.84 -0.74
N GLU A 70 10.45 15.99 -1.44
CA GLU A 70 11.61 16.39 -2.25
C GLU A 70 11.20 17.06 -3.56
N ALA A 71 10.15 16.55 -4.22
CA ALA A 71 9.66 17.08 -5.49
C ALA A 71 8.67 18.22 -5.32
N GLY A 72 8.11 18.43 -4.12
CA GLY A 72 7.14 19.49 -3.84
C GLY A 72 5.82 19.30 -4.59
N VAL A 73 5.39 18.06 -4.77
CA VAL A 73 4.20 17.67 -5.55
C VAL A 73 3.00 17.36 -4.64
N GLU A 74 1.83 17.21 -5.26
CA GLU A 74 0.60 16.84 -4.56
C GLU A 74 0.49 15.32 -4.37
N TRP A 75 -0.31 14.87 -3.40
CA TRP A 75 -0.50 13.44 -3.14
C TRP A 75 -1.05 12.66 -4.34
N VAL A 76 -1.78 13.32 -5.23
CA VAL A 76 -2.29 12.69 -6.46
C VAL A 76 -1.15 12.31 -7.41
N ASP A 77 -0.12 13.16 -7.54
CA ASP A 77 1.04 12.91 -8.40
C ASP A 77 1.87 11.75 -7.85
N VAL A 78 2.00 11.70 -6.52
CA VAL A 78 2.65 10.59 -5.80
C VAL A 78 1.93 9.27 -6.06
N ALA A 79 0.60 9.25 -5.97
CA ALA A 79 -0.20 8.06 -6.22
C ALA A 79 -0.12 7.61 -7.69
N ILE A 80 -0.17 8.55 -8.65
CA ILE A 80 0.02 8.26 -10.08
C ILE A 80 1.39 7.62 -10.32
N LYS A 81 2.46 8.20 -9.75
CA LYS A 81 3.81 7.64 -9.83
C LYS A 81 3.87 6.22 -9.22
N TYR A 82 3.28 6.03 -8.04
CA TYR A 82 3.22 4.71 -7.39
C TYR A 82 2.55 3.68 -8.30
N LEU A 83 1.41 4.01 -8.90
CA LEU A 83 0.68 3.11 -9.80
C LEU A 83 1.46 2.81 -11.10
N LYS A 84 2.21 3.79 -11.64
CA LYS A 84 3.09 3.60 -12.80
C LYS A 84 4.25 2.65 -12.49
N GLU A 85 4.83 2.73 -11.30
CA GLU A 85 6.06 2.01 -10.94
C GLU A 85 5.82 0.64 -10.29
N ASN A 86 4.69 0.46 -9.61
CA ASN A 86 4.36 -0.74 -8.83
C ASN A 86 3.22 -1.54 -9.46
N GLY A 87 3.29 -1.69 -10.78
CA GLY A 87 2.24 -2.29 -11.59
C GLY A 87 1.89 -3.72 -11.21
N ASP A 88 2.89 -4.50 -10.85
CA ASP A 88 2.78 -5.87 -10.36
C ASP A 88 2.05 -5.96 -9.02
N VAL A 89 2.27 -5.00 -8.12
CA VAL A 89 1.65 -4.92 -6.79
C VAL A 89 0.17 -4.60 -6.89
N TRP A 90 -0.21 -3.46 -7.47
CA TRP A 90 -1.61 -3.01 -7.42
C TRP A 90 -2.56 -3.88 -8.24
N ARG A 91 -2.04 -4.58 -9.26
CA ARG A 91 -2.82 -5.58 -10.01
C ARG A 91 -3.30 -6.72 -9.12
N GLN A 92 -2.58 -7.06 -8.04
CA GLN A 92 -3.05 -8.06 -7.06
C GLN A 92 -4.27 -7.60 -6.27
N TRP A 93 -4.43 -6.28 -6.04
CA TRP A 93 -5.57 -5.74 -5.29
C TRP A 93 -6.92 -6.06 -5.96
N ILE A 94 -6.91 -6.20 -7.29
CA ILE A 94 -8.10 -6.46 -8.11
C ILE A 94 -8.11 -7.85 -8.76
N ALA A 95 -7.12 -8.71 -8.49
CA ALA A 95 -6.99 -10.00 -9.17
C ALA A 95 -8.19 -10.95 -8.95
N THR A 96 -8.97 -10.72 -7.90
CA THR A 96 -10.19 -11.49 -7.58
C THR A 96 -11.47 -10.87 -8.14
N ASP A 97 -11.39 -9.68 -8.76
CA ASP A 97 -12.52 -9.04 -9.41
C ASP A 97 -12.83 -9.75 -10.75
N PRO A 98 -14.09 -10.09 -11.06
CA PRO A 98 -14.43 -10.77 -12.32
C PRO A 98 -14.15 -9.93 -13.58
N ASP A 99 -13.96 -8.62 -13.44
CA ASP A 99 -13.72 -7.66 -14.54
C ASP A 99 -12.29 -7.10 -14.52
N PHE A 100 -11.36 -7.77 -13.82
CA PHE A 100 -10.01 -7.26 -13.57
C PHE A 100 -9.27 -6.84 -14.85
N GLU A 101 -9.38 -7.59 -15.94
CA GLU A 101 -8.75 -7.27 -17.23
C GLU A 101 -9.19 -5.90 -17.77
N ASN A 102 -10.49 -5.59 -17.70
CA ASN A 102 -11.00 -4.29 -18.16
C ASN A 102 -10.59 -3.17 -17.20
N ILE A 103 -10.55 -3.44 -15.89
CA ILE A 103 -10.06 -2.46 -14.91
C ILE A 103 -8.59 -2.13 -15.21
N ILE A 104 -7.74 -3.15 -15.39
CA ILE A 104 -6.31 -2.97 -15.70
C ILE A 104 -6.15 -2.17 -16.99
N ALA A 105 -6.83 -2.56 -18.06
CA ALA A 105 -6.74 -1.85 -19.34
C ALA A 105 -7.18 -0.39 -19.24
N ASN A 106 -8.21 -0.09 -18.45
CA ASN A 106 -8.66 1.27 -18.21
C ASN A 106 -7.65 2.08 -17.39
N VAL A 107 -7.12 1.51 -16.31
CA VAL A 107 -6.11 2.16 -15.47
C VAL A 107 -4.84 2.43 -16.29
N ASP A 108 -4.32 1.44 -17.02
CA ASP A 108 -3.14 1.60 -17.87
C ASP A 108 -3.35 2.68 -18.93
N LYS A 109 -4.55 2.74 -19.53
CA LYS A 109 -4.92 3.79 -20.47
C LYS A 109 -4.92 5.18 -19.81
N GLN A 110 -5.40 5.32 -18.58
CA GLN A 110 -5.38 6.60 -17.87
C GLN A 110 -3.96 6.98 -17.47
N LEU A 111 -3.17 6.05 -16.93
CA LEU A 111 -1.78 6.31 -16.54
C LEU A 111 -0.90 6.75 -17.73
N ALA A 112 -1.19 6.27 -18.93
CA ALA A 112 -0.52 6.69 -20.16
C ALA A 112 -0.85 8.13 -20.61
N LEU A 113 -1.89 8.75 -20.03
CA LEU A 113 -2.27 10.15 -20.28
C LEU A 113 -1.67 11.11 -19.24
N GLU A 114 -1.19 10.59 -18.12
CA GLU A 114 -0.52 11.37 -17.09
C GLU A 114 0.95 11.59 -17.51
N ASP A 115 1.43 12.82 -17.46
CA ASP A 115 2.81 13.19 -17.81
C ASP A 115 3.84 12.73 -16.75
#